data_AF-Q8I102-F1
#
_entry.id   AF-Q8I102-F1
#
_cell.length_a   1.000
_cell.length_b   1.000
_cell.length_c   1.000
_cell.angle_alpha   90.00
_cell.angle_beta   90.00
_cell.angle_gamma   90.00
#
_symmetry.space_group_name_H-M   'P 1'
#
loop_
_entity.id
_entity.type
_entity.pdbx_description
1 polymer ?
#
loop_
_entity_poly.entity_id
_entity_poly.type
_entity_poly.pdbx_seq_one_letter_code
_entity_poly.pdbx_strand_id
1 'polypeptide(L)'
;MPGLERILNGVIRFRQTVRKDLVKQFERIRDNPHPTAVFFTCMDSRMLPARFSAVIDPEDKLNVEDKLSQINTLQQLENVASHGFLKEFLVSQTVDLHAMWFDIYTGEMHMFSKPNKQFVLVDESNVEELIDEVEKHQT
;
A
#
# COMPACT_ATOMS: atom_id res chain seq x y z
N MET A 1 32.11 15.12 -0.34
CA MET A 1 31.08 14.12 -0.67
C MET A 1 29.87 14.84 -1.26
N PRO A 2 29.79 14.95 -2.59
CA PRO A 2 28.77 15.79 -3.26
C PRO A 2 27.31 15.42 -2.90
N GLY A 3 27.04 14.14 -2.65
CA GLY A 3 25.70 13.67 -2.27
C GLY A 3 25.25 14.16 -0.89
N LEU A 4 26.12 14.09 0.12
CA LEU A 4 25.80 14.55 1.47
C LEU A 4 25.57 16.06 1.51
N GLU A 5 26.39 16.83 0.79
CA GLU A 5 26.22 18.27 0.66
C GLU A 5 24.86 18.64 0.08
N ARG A 6 24.41 17.93 -0.96
CA ARG A 6 23.08 18.11 -1.55
C ARG A 6 21.95 17.80 -0.58
N ILE A 7 22.08 16.75 0.23
CA ILE A 7 21.11 16.39 1.27
C ILE A 7 21.04 17.50 2.32
N LEU A 8 22.18 17.92 2.86
CA LEU A 8 22.24 18.95 3.91
C LEU A 8 21.67 20.29 3.42
N ASN A 9 22.00 20.69 2.18
CA ASN A 9 21.42 21.89 1.57
C ASN A 9 19.90 21.75 1.36
N GLY A 10 19.41 20.56 1.01
CA GLY A 10 17.99 20.25 0.94
C GLY A 10 17.27 20.42 2.30
N VAL A 11 17.90 19.95 3.39
CA VAL A 11 17.39 20.13 4.75
C VAL A 11 17.29 21.62 5.12
N ILE A 12 18.32 22.42 4.80
CA ILE A 12 18.28 23.88 5.04
C ILE A 12 17.16 24.53 4.23
N ARG A 13 17.02 24.18 2.94
CA ARG A 13 15.95 24.68 2.09
C ARG A 13 14.57 24.36 2.67
N PHE A 14 14.31 23.11 3.06
CA PHE A 14 13.07 22.71 3.73
C PHE A 14 12.75 23.57 4.96
N ARG A 15 13.77 23.80 5.81
CA ARG A 15 13.63 24.61 7.03
C ARG A 15 13.27 26.06 6.74
N GLN A 16 13.76 26.62 5.61
CA GLN A 16 13.54 28.00 5.21
C GLN A 16 12.25 28.21 4.40
N THR A 17 11.73 27.19 3.73
CA THR A 17 10.56 27.31 2.84
C THR A 17 9.30 26.71 3.45
N VAL A 18 9.21 25.38 3.55
CA VAL A 18 7.95 24.66 3.78
C VAL A 18 7.72 24.32 5.26
N ARG A 19 8.78 24.25 6.07
CA ARG A 19 8.71 23.75 7.45
C ARG A 19 7.66 24.47 8.31
N LYS A 20 7.56 25.80 8.22
CA LYS A 20 6.68 26.57 9.11
C LYS A 20 5.21 26.16 8.96
N ASP A 21 4.75 25.92 7.74
CA ASP A 21 3.36 25.56 7.50
C ASP A 21 3.12 24.07 7.70
N LEU A 22 4.10 23.22 7.35
CA LEU A 22 4.01 21.78 7.60
C LEU A 22 3.98 21.45 9.11
N VAL A 23 4.77 22.15 9.92
CA VAL A 23 4.77 21.97 11.39
C VAL A 23 3.41 22.30 11.99
N LYS A 24 2.71 23.35 11.53
CA LYS A 24 1.34 23.65 12.00
C LYS A 24 0.38 22.51 11.69
N GLN A 25 0.53 21.85 10.54
CA GLN A 25 -0.28 20.69 10.19
C GLN A 25 0.04 19.50 11.12
N PHE A 26 1.32 19.25 11.40
CA PHE A 26 1.73 18.21 12.33
C PHE A 26 1.30 18.48 13.78
N GLU A 27 1.30 19.73 14.24
CA GLU A 27 0.79 20.11 15.56
C GLU A 27 -0.70 19.78 15.68
N ARG A 28 -1.50 20.11 14.65
CA ARG A 28 -2.93 19.75 14.61
C ARG A 28 -3.15 18.24 14.69
N ILE A 29 -2.36 17.45 13.95
CA ILE A 29 -2.46 15.98 13.95
C ILE A 29 -1.99 15.39 15.27
N ARG A 30 -0.90 15.93 15.85
CA ARG A 30 -0.37 15.51 17.15
C ARG A 30 -1.39 15.67 18.27
N ASP A 31 -2.11 16.79 18.28
CA ASP A 31 -3.00 17.14 19.38
C ASP A 31 -4.32 16.35 19.33
N ASN A 32 -4.76 15.88 18.16
CA ASN A 32 -5.95 15.03 18.01
C ASN A 32 -5.91 14.10 16.76
N PRO A 33 -5.19 12.97 16.82
CA PRO A 33 -5.06 12.07 15.67
C PRO A 33 -6.31 11.18 15.48
N HIS A 34 -6.91 11.23 14.29
CA HIS A 34 -8.00 10.34 13.86
C HIS A 34 -7.67 9.66 12.51
N PRO A 35 -6.69 8.75 12.45
CA PRO A 35 -6.38 8.03 11.23
C PRO A 35 -7.53 7.09 10.85
N THR A 36 -7.92 7.09 9.59
CA THR A 36 -8.94 6.20 9.03
C THR A 36 -8.35 4.98 8.32
N ALA A 37 -7.04 5.00 8.05
CA ALA A 37 -6.33 3.94 7.36
C ALA A 37 -4.89 3.81 7.89
N VAL A 38 -4.35 2.58 7.80
CA VAL A 38 -2.95 2.28 8.07
C VAL A 38 -2.34 1.71 6.79
N PHE A 39 -1.25 2.31 6.32
CA PHE A 39 -0.54 1.84 5.12
C PHE A 39 0.76 1.12 5.52
N PHE A 40 0.87 -0.14 5.10
CA PHE A 40 2.12 -0.90 5.16
C PHE A 40 2.81 -0.81 3.81
N THR A 41 3.92 -0.07 3.74
CA THR A 41 4.69 0.12 2.49
C THR A 41 6.05 -0.54 2.58
N CYS A 42 6.58 -0.94 1.42
CA CYS A 42 7.91 -1.52 1.35
C CYS A 42 8.99 -0.44 1.55
N MET A 43 10.00 -0.74 2.37
CA MET A 43 11.30 -0.04 2.38
C MET A 43 12.40 -0.90 1.69
N ASP A 44 12.00 -2.07 1.19
CA ASP A 44 12.71 -3.25 0.63
C ASP A 44 13.84 -3.86 1.49
N SER A 45 13.69 -5.07 2.08
CA SER A 45 14.02 -6.35 1.42
C SER A 45 13.44 -7.64 2.09
N ARG A 46 12.54 -8.33 1.37
CA ARG A 46 12.37 -9.79 1.07
C ARG A 46 12.13 -10.86 2.18
N MET A 47 11.00 -11.61 2.05
CA MET A 47 10.55 -12.76 2.87
C MET A 47 9.94 -13.94 2.05
N LEU A 48 9.72 -15.07 2.76
CA LEU A 48 9.26 -16.42 2.35
C LEU A 48 7.79 -16.53 1.85
N PRO A 49 7.46 -17.53 1.01
CA PRO A 49 6.10 -17.75 0.49
C PRO A 49 5.25 -18.74 1.33
N ALA A 50 4.00 -18.36 1.64
CA ALA A 50 2.87 -19.21 2.04
C ALA A 50 1.76 -19.25 0.94
N ARG A 51 0.61 -19.86 1.20
CA ARG A 51 -0.28 -20.38 0.14
C ARG A 51 -1.46 -19.45 -0.18
N PHE A 52 -1.39 -18.74 -1.30
CA PHE A 52 -2.54 -18.14 -1.98
C PHE A 52 -2.74 -18.70 -3.38
N SER A 53 -3.98 -18.65 -3.90
CA SER A 53 -4.27 -18.86 -5.30
C SER A 53 -4.53 -17.50 -5.94
N ALA A 54 -3.50 -16.91 -6.54
CA ALA A 54 -3.58 -15.68 -7.31
C ALA A 54 -3.00 -15.94 -8.70
N VAL A 55 -3.61 -15.34 -9.71
CA VAL A 55 -3.02 -15.27 -11.04
C VAL A 55 -2.09 -14.06 -11.05
N ILE A 56 -0.79 -14.32 -11.19
CA ILE A 56 0.25 -13.29 -11.23
C ILE A 56 0.69 -13.17 -12.68
N ASP A 57 0.55 -11.96 -13.24
CA ASP A 57 1.00 -11.62 -14.58
C ASP A 57 0.57 -12.64 -15.67
N PRO A 58 -0.74 -12.76 -15.94
CA PRO A 58 -1.26 -13.75 -16.91
C PRO A 58 -0.72 -13.56 -18.33
N GLU A 59 -0.26 -12.35 -18.65
CA GLU A 59 0.25 -11.99 -19.98
C GLU A 59 1.78 -12.12 -20.08
N ASP A 60 2.45 -12.55 -19.01
CA ASP A 60 3.91 -12.75 -18.91
C ASP A 60 4.72 -11.50 -19.29
N LYS A 61 4.23 -10.31 -18.90
CA LYS A 61 4.83 -9.01 -19.21
C LYS A 61 5.82 -8.51 -18.16
N LEU A 62 5.70 -9.00 -16.93
CA LEU A 62 6.51 -8.56 -15.80
C LEU A 62 7.81 -9.37 -15.70
N ASN A 63 8.87 -8.70 -15.23
CA ASN A 63 10.10 -9.38 -14.85
C ASN A 63 9.88 -10.22 -13.57
N VAL A 64 10.88 -11.02 -13.20
CA VAL A 64 10.79 -11.91 -12.03
C VAL A 64 10.65 -11.12 -10.73
N GLU A 65 11.33 -9.99 -10.61
CA GLU A 65 11.32 -9.13 -9.43
C GLU A 65 9.91 -8.56 -9.17
N ASP A 66 9.24 -8.10 -10.22
CA ASP A 66 7.90 -7.52 -10.16
C ASP A 66 6.86 -8.60 -9.85
N LYS A 67 6.95 -9.78 -10.48
CA LYS A 67 6.14 -10.96 -10.12
C LYS A 67 6.30 -11.33 -8.65
N LEU A 68 7.55 -11.39 -8.17
CA LEU A 68 7.86 -11.69 -6.78
C LEU A 68 7.35 -10.61 -5.82
N SER A 69 7.37 -9.34 -6.23
CA SER A 69 6.86 -8.25 -5.41
C SER A 69 5.33 -8.31 -5.26
N GLN A 70 4.58 -8.64 -6.33
CA GLN A 70 3.14 -8.91 -6.23
C GLN A 70 2.84 -10.09 -5.29
N ILE A 71 3.61 -11.19 -5.44
CA ILE A 71 3.50 -12.35 -4.54
C ILE A 71 3.74 -11.94 -3.09
N ASN A 72 4.81 -11.17 -2.84
CA ASN A 72 5.15 -10.70 -1.50
C ASN A 72 4.04 -9.82 -0.91
N THR A 73 3.42 -8.94 -1.69
CA THR A 73 2.28 -8.12 -1.21
C THR A 73 1.15 -8.99 -0.69
N LEU A 74 0.78 -10.05 -1.41
CA LEU A 74 -0.26 -10.99 -0.97
C LEU A 74 0.17 -11.79 0.27
N GLN A 75 1.45 -12.20 0.36
CA GLN A 75 1.96 -12.82 1.59
C GLN A 75 1.86 -11.90 2.80
N GLN A 76 2.22 -10.63 2.64
CA GLN A 76 2.18 -9.69 3.76
C GLN A 76 0.75 -9.42 4.21
N LEU A 77 -0.21 -9.43 3.27
CA LEU A 77 -1.63 -9.36 3.60
C LEU A 77 -2.06 -10.54 4.50
N GLU A 78 -1.66 -11.77 4.16
CA GLU A 78 -1.94 -12.97 4.95
C GLU A 78 -1.24 -12.92 6.32
N ASN A 79 0.03 -12.52 6.35
CA ASN A 79 0.78 -12.35 7.59
C ASN A 79 0.10 -11.36 8.53
N VAL A 80 -0.31 -10.19 8.03
CA VAL A 80 -1.07 -9.21 8.81
C VAL A 80 -2.36 -9.84 9.31
N ALA A 81 -3.17 -10.44 8.42
CA ALA A 81 -4.44 -11.07 8.79
C ALA A 81 -4.30 -12.19 9.84
N SER A 82 -3.15 -12.87 9.90
CA SER A 82 -2.88 -13.96 10.85
C SER A 82 -2.68 -13.51 12.30
N HIS A 83 -2.45 -12.22 12.55
CA HIS A 83 -2.24 -11.71 13.90
C HIS A 83 -3.53 -11.82 14.72
N GLY A 84 -3.49 -12.53 15.85
CA GLY A 84 -4.68 -12.88 16.63
C GLY A 84 -5.54 -11.69 17.05
N PHE A 85 -4.93 -10.52 17.31
CA PHE A 85 -5.68 -9.31 17.68
C PHE A 85 -6.56 -8.77 16.54
N LEU A 86 -6.21 -9.04 15.27
CA LEU A 86 -6.99 -8.61 14.10
C LEU A 86 -8.19 -9.50 13.84
N LYS A 87 -8.20 -10.73 14.38
CA LYS A 87 -9.24 -11.72 14.09
C LYS A 87 -10.65 -11.19 14.37
N GLU A 88 -10.85 -10.57 15.53
CA GLU A 88 -12.16 -10.01 15.90
C GLU A 88 -12.57 -8.90 14.96
N PHE A 89 -11.66 -7.97 14.63
CA PHE A 89 -11.96 -6.83 13.77
C PHE A 89 -12.25 -7.21 12.31
N LEU A 90 -11.57 -8.25 11.81
CA LEU A 90 -11.80 -8.82 10.48
C LEU A 90 -13.13 -9.57 10.42
N VAL A 91 -13.45 -10.36 11.46
CA VAL A 91 -14.72 -11.09 11.55
C VAL A 91 -15.90 -10.13 11.73
N SER A 92 -15.73 -9.06 12.50
CA SER A 92 -16.75 -8.04 12.70
C SER A 92 -16.81 -6.99 11.59
N GLN A 93 -15.99 -7.11 10.54
CA GLN A 93 -15.92 -6.17 9.40
C GLN A 93 -15.72 -4.71 9.82
N THR A 94 -15.03 -4.49 10.94
CA THR A 94 -14.66 -3.13 11.40
C THR A 94 -13.32 -2.68 10.82
N VAL A 95 -12.56 -3.61 10.26
CA VAL A 95 -11.29 -3.39 9.58
C VAL A 95 -11.26 -4.26 8.34
N ASP A 96 -10.90 -3.65 7.22
CA ASP A 96 -10.64 -4.33 5.96
C ASP A 96 -9.16 -4.30 5.61
N LEU A 97 -8.70 -5.34 4.89
CA LEU A 97 -7.34 -5.46 4.41
C LEU A 97 -7.34 -5.47 2.87
N HIS A 98 -6.53 -4.59 2.30
CA HIS A 98 -6.38 -4.43 0.85
C HIS A 98 -4.90 -4.59 0.45
N ALA A 99 -4.67 -5.24 -0.68
CA ALA A 99 -3.37 -5.34 -1.30
C ALA A 99 -3.31 -4.40 -2.51
N MET A 100 -2.31 -3.52 -2.51
CA MET A 100 -2.02 -2.62 -3.63
C MET A 100 -0.58 -2.84 -4.09
N TRP A 101 -0.35 -2.75 -5.39
CA TRP A 101 0.96 -2.89 -6.02
C TRP A 101 1.20 -1.70 -6.94
N PHE A 102 2.35 -1.03 -6.80
CA PHE A 102 2.68 0.17 -7.56
C PHE A 102 3.81 -0.15 -8.54
N ASP A 103 3.54 0.04 -9.83
CA ASP A 103 4.55 -0.06 -10.88
C ASP A 103 5.39 1.21 -10.88
N ILE A 104 6.67 1.09 -10.50
CA ILE A 104 7.59 2.24 -10.43
C ILE A 104 8.05 2.74 -11.82
N TYR A 105 7.90 1.93 -12.86
CA TYR A 105 8.32 2.26 -14.22
C TYR A 105 7.22 3.02 -14.96
N THR A 106 5.96 2.61 -14.80
CA THR A 106 4.80 3.28 -15.41
C THR A 106 4.17 4.33 -14.50
N GLY A 107 4.36 4.20 -13.18
CA GLY A 107 3.70 5.02 -12.17
C GLY A 107 2.26 4.59 -11.88
N GLU A 108 1.86 3.39 -12.31
CA GLU A 108 0.49 2.89 -12.21
C GLU A 108 0.25 2.15 -10.90
N MET A 109 -0.94 2.39 -10.33
CA MET A 109 -1.40 1.70 -9.13
C MET A 109 -2.29 0.53 -9.53
N HIS A 110 -2.04 -0.64 -8.95
CA HIS A 110 -2.86 -1.83 -9.11
C HIS A 110 -3.44 -2.25 -7.75
N MET A 111 -4.66 -2.77 -7.75
CA MET A 111 -5.31 -3.34 -6.56
C MET A 111 -5.60 -4.81 -6.79
N PHE A 112 -5.40 -5.65 -5.78
CA PHE A 112 -5.81 -7.04 -5.87
C PHE A 112 -7.33 -7.16 -5.78
N SER A 113 -7.97 -7.56 -6.87
CA SER A 113 -9.40 -7.83 -6.94
C SER A 113 -9.66 -9.29 -6.59
N LYS A 114 -10.45 -9.53 -5.54
CA LYS A 114 -10.78 -10.89 -5.08
C LYS A 114 -11.64 -11.67 -6.10
N PRO A 115 -12.69 -11.08 -6.73
CA PRO A 115 -13.45 -11.73 -7.79
C PRO A 115 -12.59 -12.14 -8.97
N ASN A 116 -11.67 -11.26 -9.39
CA ASN A 116 -10.80 -11.50 -10.54
C ASN A 116 -9.55 -12.35 -10.20
N LYS A 117 -9.23 -12.49 -8.90
CA LYS A 117 -8.07 -13.23 -8.37
C LYS A 117 -6.72 -12.75 -8.92
N GLN A 118 -6.63 -11.46 -9.24
CA GLN A 118 -5.45 -10.85 -9.84
C GLN A 118 -5.33 -9.37 -9.44
N PHE A 119 -4.14 -8.82 -9.64
CA PHE A 119 -3.94 -7.38 -9.60
C PHE A 119 -4.55 -6.75 -10.85
N VAL A 120 -5.43 -5.78 -10.65
CA VAL A 120 -6.05 -4.99 -11.72
C VAL A 120 -5.57 -3.55 -11.61
N LEU A 121 -5.29 -2.92 -12.76
CA LEU A 121 -4.97 -1.49 -12.82
C LEU A 121 -6.11 -0.69 -12.19
N VAL A 122 -5.81 0.32 -11.39
CA VAL A 122 -6.81 1.26 -10.85
C VAL A 122 -6.85 2.47 -11.76
N ASP A 123 -7.98 2.68 -12.43
CA ASP A 123 -8.19 3.79 -13.35
C ASP A 123 -9.61 4.36 -13.25
N GLU A 124 -9.90 5.41 -14.03
CA GLU A 124 -11.19 6.09 -14.02
C GLU A 124 -12.35 5.19 -14.49
N SER A 125 -12.06 4.08 -15.18
CA SER A 125 -13.09 3.19 -15.73
C SER A 125 -13.58 2.15 -14.72
N ASN A 126 -12.78 1.83 -13.69
CA ASN A 126 -13.08 0.75 -12.75
C ASN A 126 -13.09 1.15 -11.26
N VAL A 127 -12.75 2.39 -10.93
CA VAL A 127 -12.70 2.85 -9.53
C VAL A 127 -14.02 2.65 -8.79
N GLU A 128 -15.17 2.88 -9.43
CA GLU A 128 -16.50 2.66 -8.83
C GLU A 128 -16.74 1.19 -8.54
N GLU A 129 -16.39 0.29 -9.46
CA GLU A 129 -16.51 -1.16 -9.27
C GLU A 129 -15.61 -1.66 -8.13
N LEU A 130 -14.39 -1.13 -8.02
CA LEU A 130 -13.46 -1.47 -6.95
C LEU A 130 -13.95 -0.99 -5.58
N ILE A 131 -14.56 0.20 -5.50
CA ILE A 131 -15.21 0.70 -4.28
C ILE A 131 -16.38 -0.22 -3.90
N ASP A 132 -17.24 -0.55 -4.86
CA ASP A 132 -18.34 -1.49 -4.70
C ASP A 132 -17.86 -2.87 -4.21
N GLU A 133 -16.72 -3.35 -4.73
CA GLU A 133 -16.09 -4.59 -4.28
C GLU A 133 -15.72 -4.50 -2.79
N VAL A 134 -15.13 -3.38 -2.36
CA VAL A 134 -14.78 -3.16 -0.94
C VAL A 134 -16.03 -3.12 -0.07
N GLU A 135 -17.04 -2.36 -0.46
CA GLU A 135 -18.27 -2.19 0.33
C GLU A 135 -19.08 -3.48 0.44
N LYS A 136 -19.18 -4.28 -0.63
CA LYS A 136 -19.94 -5.56 -0.60
C LYS A 136 -19.30 -6.63 0.29
N HIS A 137 -17.99 -6.53 0.58
CA HIS A 137 -17.32 -7.40 1.55
C HIS A 137 -17.57 -6.98 3.02
N GLN A 138 -18.29 -5.88 3.27
CA GLN A 138 -18.73 -5.41 4.60
C GLN A 138 -20.15 -5.89 5.00
N THR A 139 -20.84 -6.67 4.16
CA THR A 139 -22.16 -7.27 4.45
C THR A 139 -22.12 -8.78 4.58
#